data_AF-A2EH24-F1
#
_entry.id   AF-A2EH24-F1
#
_cell.length_a   1.000
_cell.length_b   1.000
_cell.length_c   1.000
_cell.angle_alpha   90.00
_cell.angle_beta   90.00
_cell.angle_gamma   90.00
#
_symmetry.space_group_name_H-M   'P 1'
#
loop_
_entity.id
_entity.type
_entity.pdbx_description
1 polymer ?
#
loop_
_entity_poly.entity_id
_entity_poly.type
_entity_poly.pdbx_seq_one_letter_code
_entity_poly.pdbx_strand_id
1 'polypeptide(L)' 'MAEVLISHGANINEKDNQEYTALDFASRLNRTEIVELLISHGAKE' A
#
# COMPACT_ATOMS: atom_id res chain seq x y z
N MET A 1 5.15 3.95 -9.83
CA MET A 1 4.02 4.87 -9.49
C MET A 1 3.77 4.93 -7.99
N ALA A 2 3.72 3.79 -7.27
CA ALA A 2 3.59 3.78 -5.82
C ALA A 2 4.64 4.66 -5.08
N GLU A 3 5.92 4.59 -5.46
CA GLU A 3 6.98 5.44 -4.89
C GLU A 3 6.73 6.95 -5.07
N VAL A 4 6.18 7.35 -6.22
CA VAL A 4 5.86 8.76 -6.51
C VAL A 4 4.76 9.22 -5.56
N LEU A 5 3.73 8.40 -5.35
CA LEU A 5 2.62 8.73 -4.45
C LEU A 5 3.10 8.85 -3.00
N ILE A 6 3.95 7.93 -2.54
CA ILE A 6 4.53 7.96 -1.19
C ILE A 6 5.40 9.22 -1.01
N SER A 7 6.21 9.56 -2.02
CA SER A 7 7.04 10.78 -1.99
C SER A 7 6.24 12.07 -1.96
N HIS A 8 5.00 12.08 -2.46
CA HIS A 8 4.08 13.22 -2.41
C HIS A 8 3.21 13.24 -1.15
N GLY A 9 3.51 12.41 -0.15
CA GLY A 9 2.82 12.41 1.15
C GLY A 9 1.51 11.63 1.17
N ALA A 10 1.29 10.72 0.22
CA ALA A 10 0.16 9.79 0.31
C ALA A 10 0.27 8.95 1.60
N ASN A 11 -0.82 8.86 2.35
CA ASN A 11 -0.85 7.99 3.52
C ASN A 11 -0.91 6.53 3.08
N ILE A 12 0.17 5.79 3.36
CA ILE A 12 0.34 4.40 2.96
C ILE A 12 -0.64 3.44 3.66
N ASN A 13 -1.20 3.86 4.79
CA ASN A 13 -2.16 3.09 5.59
C ASN A 13 -3.58 3.65 5.50
N GLU A 14 -3.84 4.55 4.54
CA GLU A 14 -5.20 5.07 4.34
C GLU A 14 -6.13 3.91 3.98
N LYS A 15 -7.31 3.90 4.61
CA LYS A 15 -8.35 2.91 4.37
C LYS A 15 -9.39 3.47 3.42
N ASP A 16 -9.89 2.63 2.53
CA ASP A 16 -11.06 2.95 1.72
C ASP A 16 -12.36 2.84 2.54
N ASN A 17 -13.50 3.04 1.88
CA ASN A 17 -14.83 2.95 2.51
C ASN A 17 -15.18 1.52 3.00
N GLN A 18 -14.39 0.52 2.63
CA GLN A 18 -14.53 -0.89 3.02
C GLN A 18 -13.44 -1.32 4.01
N GLU A 19 -12.71 -0.36 4.60
CA GLU A 19 -11.61 -0.58 5.53
C GLU A 19 -10.37 -1.25 4.94
N TYR A 20 -10.22 -1.27 3.61
CA TYR A 20 -9.06 -1.85 2.94
C TYR A 20 -7.94 -0.82 2.70
N THR A 21 -6.71 -1.24 2.96
CA THR A 21 -5.48 -0.51 2.67
C THR A 21 -4.92 -0.89 1.29
N ALA A 22 -3.93 -0.12 0.82
CA ALA A 22 -3.16 -0.50 -0.37
C ALA A 22 -2.49 -1.89 -0.25
N LEU A 23 -2.10 -2.28 0.98
CA LEU A 23 -1.50 -3.58 1.27
C LEU A 23 -2.51 -4.72 1.11
N ASP A 24 -3.77 -4.52 1.53
CA ASP A 24 -4.84 -5.50 1.36
C ASP A 24 -5.11 -5.80 -0.11
N PHE A 25 -5.20 -4.75 -0.94
CA PHE A 25 -5.38 -4.92 -2.37
C PHE A 25 -4.18 -5.61 -3.03
N ALA A 26 -2.96 -5.23 -2.67
CA ALA A 26 -1.75 -5.85 -3.21
C ALA A 26 -1.67 -7.34 -2.87
N SER A 27 -2.05 -7.71 -1.64
CA SER A 27 -2.09 -9.09 -1.17
C SER A 27 -3.19 -9.90 -1.88
N ARG A 28 -4.41 -9.37 -1.99
CA ARG A 28 -5.53 -10.02 -2.70
C ARG A 28 -5.26 -10.25 -4.19
N LEU A 29 -4.46 -9.39 -4.81
CA LEU A 29 -4.09 -9.47 -6.22
C LEU A 29 -2.79 -10.25 -6.47
N ASN A 30 -2.20 -10.86 -5.42
CA ASN A 30 -0.92 -11.58 -5.48
C ASN A 30 0.20 -10.75 -6.13
N ARG A 31 0.28 -9.46 -5.79
CA ARG A 31 1.30 -8.53 -6.30
C ARG A 31 2.47 -8.45 -5.33
N THR A 32 3.28 -9.51 -5.26
CA THR A 32 4.39 -9.65 -4.30
C THR A 32 5.35 -8.45 -4.32
N GLU A 33 5.74 -7.97 -5.50
CA GLU A 33 6.63 -6.80 -5.62
C GLU A 33 6.02 -5.53 -5.00
N ILE A 34 4.70 -5.34 -5.12
CA ILE A 34 4.01 -4.19 -4.53
C ILE A 34 3.86 -4.37 -3.02
N VAL A 35 3.63 -5.59 -2.55
CA VAL A 35 3.59 -5.92 -1.12
C VAL A 35 4.94 -5.59 -0.47
N GLU A 36 6.04 -6.04 -1.05
CA GLU A 36 7.40 -5.75 -0.56
C GLU A 36 7.71 -4.25 -0.59
N LEU A 37 7.33 -3.57 -1.67
CA LEU A 37 7.49 -2.12 -1.79
C LEU A 37 6.71 -1.38 -0.68
N LEU A 38 5.45 -1.74 -0.44
CA LEU A 38 4.63 -1.10 0.59
C LEU A 38 5.17 -1.37 2.00
N ILE A 39 5.58 -2.60 2.30
CA ILE A 39 6.17 -2.98 3.59
C ILE A 39 7.49 -2.23 3.83
N SER A 40 8.36 -2.13 2.81
CA SER A 40 9.63 -1.39 2.94
C SER A 40 9.42 0.11 3.21
N HIS A 41 8.27 0.66 2.82
CA HIS A 41 7.87 2.03 3.10
C HIS A 41 7.01 2.17 4.38
N GLY A 42 6.85 1.10 5.16
CA GLY A 42 6.20 1.15 6.47
C GLY A 42 4.68 0.96 6.46
N ALA A 43 4.12 0.33 5.41
CA ALA A 43 2.73 -0.10 5.40
C ALA A 43 2.44 -1.08 6.55
N LYS A 44 1.26 -0.94 7.17
CA LYS A 44 0.77 -1.73 8.31
C LYS A 44 -0.67 -2.15 8.07
N GLU A 45 -1.06 -3.21 8.75
CA GLU A 45 -2.45 -3.71 8.84
C GLU A 45 -3.34 -2.78 9.69
#